data_AF-A0A9D7Z8J7-F1
#
_entry.id   AF-A0A9D7Z8J7-F1
#
_cell.length_a   1.000
_cell.length_b   1.000
_cell.length_c   1.000
_cell.angle_alpha   90.00
_cell.angle_beta   90.00
_cell.angle_gamma   90.00
#
_symmetry.space_group_name_H-M   'P 1'
#
loop_
_entity.id
_entity.type
_entity.pdbx_description
1 polymer ?
#
loop_
_entity_poly.entity_id
_entity_poly.type
_entity_poly.pdbx_seq_one_letter_code
_entity_poly.pdbx_strand_id
1 'polypeptide(L)'
;MPGTAVAHPVDLDDANLLRACRETRTRRGGPGGQHRNKVETAVVLLHNPTGITAEASERRSQAENRRVALLRLRLKLAIECRVVRGTVGSPRWQGRVKQGRLVISSDHHEYALLVAEAFDHLATCKGDMRIAGEVLQVTPTQLVNLFRKDSAVWTAFQTDRIGRGLRPLK
;
A
#
# COMPACT_ATOMS: atom_id res chain seq x y z
N MET A 1 -26.26 6.12 16.22
CA MET A 1 -25.74 5.79 14.87
C MET A 1 -24.45 4.99 15.08
N PRO A 2 -24.42 3.67 14.82
CA PRO A 2 -23.16 2.94 14.90
C PRO A 2 -22.25 3.45 13.79
N GLY A 3 -21.12 4.06 14.16
CA GLY A 3 -20.12 4.52 13.21
C GLY A 3 -19.69 3.35 12.35
N THR A 4 -19.93 3.45 11.04
CA THR A 4 -19.46 2.48 10.06
C THR A 4 -17.95 2.37 10.26
N ALA A 5 -17.47 1.19 10.68
CA ALA A 5 -16.05 0.92 10.71
C ALA A 5 -15.53 1.17 9.29
N VAL A 6 -14.79 2.27 9.11
CA VAL A 6 -14.28 2.65 7.80
C VAL A 6 -13.20 1.63 7.46
N ALA A 7 -13.59 0.60 6.71
CA ALA A 7 -12.66 -0.37 6.19
C ALA A 7 -11.62 0.39 5.35
N HIS A 8 -10.34 0.07 5.54
CA HIS A 8 -9.30 0.73 4.77
C HIS A 8 -9.55 0.43 3.27
N PRO A 9 -9.41 1.42 2.37
CA PRO A 9 -9.63 1.18 0.93
C PRO A 9 -8.76 0.08 0.32
N VAL A 10 -7.65 -0.30 0.97
CA VAL A 10 -6.80 -1.40 0.53
C VAL A 10 -7.45 -2.75 0.79
N ASP A 11 -8.28 -2.87 1.84
CA ASP A 11 -8.95 -4.11 2.24
C ASP A 11 -9.98 -4.59 1.22
N LEU A 12 -10.45 -3.68 0.36
CA LEU A 12 -11.33 -3.94 -0.76
C LEU A 12 -10.65 -4.85 -1.79
N ASP A 13 -11.43 -5.76 -2.37
CA ASP A 13 -11.00 -6.53 -3.53
C ASP A 13 -10.73 -5.63 -4.74
N ASP A 14 -10.05 -6.17 -5.75
CA ASP A 14 -9.64 -5.41 -6.93
C ASP A 14 -10.84 -4.78 -7.63
N ALA A 15 -11.97 -5.51 -7.68
CA ALA A 15 -13.19 -5.06 -8.31
C ALA A 15 -13.80 -3.86 -7.57
N ASN A 16 -13.98 -3.92 -6.25
CA ASN A 16 -14.57 -2.81 -5.50
C ASN A 16 -13.61 -1.62 -5.43
N LEU A 17 -12.30 -1.85 -5.30
CA LEU A 17 -11.33 -0.77 -5.35
C LEU A 17 -11.38 -0.06 -6.70
N LEU A 18 -11.42 -0.79 -7.81
CA LEU A 18 -11.56 -0.20 -9.15
C LEU A 18 -12.89 0.56 -9.33
N ARG A 19 -13.98 0.11 -8.70
CA ARG A 19 -15.27 0.86 -8.71
C ARG A 19 -15.16 2.22 -8.01
N ALA A 20 -14.35 2.31 -6.96
CA ALA A 20 -14.06 3.58 -6.29
C ALA A 20 -13.04 4.45 -7.06
N CYS A 21 -12.41 3.90 -8.10
CA CYS A 21 -11.41 4.58 -8.91
C CYS A 21 -11.99 5.11 -10.22
N ARG A 22 -11.58 6.32 -10.59
CA ARG A 22 -11.71 6.83 -11.95
C ARG A 22 -10.52 6.39 -12.78
N GLU A 23 -10.76 5.58 -13.81
CA GLU A 23 -9.75 5.23 -14.81
C GLU A 23 -9.71 6.28 -15.92
N THR A 24 -8.51 6.81 -16.19
CA THR A 24 -8.21 7.64 -17.35
C THR A 24 -7.14 6.97 -18.19
N ARG A 25 -7.33 6.92 -19.51
CA ARG A 25 -6.38 6.35 -20.46
C ARG A 25 -5.63 7.47 -21.13
N THR A 26 -4.32 7.33 -21.26
CA THR A 26 -3.47 8.37 -21.86
C THR A 26 -2.55 7.79 -22.93
N ARG A 27 -2.17 8.64 -23.87
CA ARG A 27 -1.14 8.36 -24.86
C ARG A 27 0.16 9.01 -24.39
N ARG A 28 1.17 8.23 -24.00
CA ARG A 28 2.52 8.81 -23.85
C ARG A 28 3.14 8.99 -25.24
N GLY A 29 3.19 10.23 -25.71
CA GLY A 29 4.05 10.62 -26.82
C GLY A 29 5.49 10.74 -26.32
N GLY A 30 6.31 9.72 -26.57
CA GLY A 30 7.75 9.78 -26.33
C GLY A 30 8.52 9.72 -27.66
N PRO A 31 9.74 10.27 -27.74
CA PRO A 31 10.58 10.18 -28.93
C PRO A 31 11.08 8.74 -29.09
N GLY A 32 10.28 7.89 -29.72
CA GLY A 32 10.64 6.50 -29.96
C GLY A 32 9.75 5.88 -31.01
N GLY A 33 10.34 5.65 -32.20
CA GLY A 33 9.97 4.69 -33.25
C GLY A 33 8.50 4.52 -33.65
N GLN A 34 8.25 4.46 -34.97
CA GLN A 34 6.91 4.30 -35.58
C GLN A 34 6.02 3.20 -34.95
N HIS A 35 6.59 2.20 -34.27
CA HIS A 35 5.84 1.10 -33.65
C HIS A 35 5.36 1.37 -32.20
N ARG A 36 5.95 2.32 -31.47
CA ARG A 36 5.63 2.59 -30.04
C ARG A 36 4.45 3.56 -29.86
N ASN A 37 4.08 4.28 -30.92
CA ASN A 37 3.16 5.42 -30.87
C ASN A 37 1.69 5.09 -31.17
N LYS A 38 1.32 3.85 -31.48
CA LYS A 38 -0.03 3.52 -32.01
C LYS A 38 -1.04 3.02 -30.96
N VAL A 39 -0.64 2.66 -29.74
CA VAL A 39 -1.56 2.05 -28.77
C VAL A 39 -1.61 2.85 -27.46
N GLU A 40 -2.80 3.30 -27.08
CA GLU A 40 -3.15 4.00 -25.83
C GLU A 40 -3.05 3.06 -24.62
N THR A 41 -1.87 2.53 -24.33
CA THR A 41 -1.71 1.51 -23.29
C THR A 41 -1.56 2.10 -21.88
N ALA A 42 -1.30 3.39 -21.72
CA ALA A 42 -1.09 3.99 -20.41
C ALA A 42 -2.40 4.14 -19.64
N VAL A 43 -2.39 3.69 -18.39
CA VAL A 43 -3.55 3.70 -17.49
C VAL A 43 -3.22 4.55 -16.28
N VAL A 44 -4.10 5.50 -15.97
CA VAL A 44 -4.07 6.34 -14.78
C VAL A 44 -5.31 6.02 -13.95
N LEU A 45 -5.12 5.67 -12.68
CA LEU A 45 -6.19 5.43 -11.73
C LEU A 45 -6.19 6.53 -10.68
N LEU A 46 -7.34 7.15 -10.47
CA LEU A 46 -7.60 8.13 -9.41
C LEU A 46 -8.59 7.52 -8.41
N HIS A 47 -8.19 7.32 -7.17
CA HIS A 47 -9.10 6.88 -6.11
C HIS A 47 -9.92 8.07 -5.62
N ASN A 48 -11.19 8.17 -6.01
CA ASN A 48 -12.03 9.34 -5.76
C ASN A 48 -12.17 9.68 -4.26
N PRO A 49 -12.36 8.71 -3.34
CA PRO A 49 -12.52 9.01 -1.92
C PRO A 49 -11.30 9.64 -1.26
N THR A 50 -10.08 9.33 -1.75
CA THR A 50 -8.83 9.79 -1.11
C THR A 50 -8.06 10.80 -1.94
N GLY A 51 -8.39 10.97 -3.22
CA GLY A 51 -7.67 11.84 -4.16
C GLY A 51 -6.32 11.27 -4.64
N ILE A 52 -5.93 10.07 -4.21
CA ILE A 52 -4.64 9.47 -4.55
C ILE A 52 -4.66 8.94 -5.99
N THR A 53 -3.60 9.24 -6.73
CA THR A 53 -3.44 8.80 -8.11
C THR A 53 -2.26 7.86 -8.30
N ALA A 54 -2.41 6.90 -9.20
CA ALA A 54 -1.34 6.03 -9.65
C ALA A 54 -1.41 5.81 -11.16
N GLU A 55 -0.24 5.75 -11.80
CA GLU A 55 -0.13 5.52 -13.24
C GLU A 55 0.82 4.37 -13.57
N ALA A 56 0.52 3.69 -14.68
CA ALA A 56 1.41 2.70 -15.27
C ALA A 56 1.34 2.75 -16.80
N SER A 57 2.51 2.72 -17.42
CA SER A 57 2.68 2.79 -18.88
C SER A 57 3.82 1.91 -19.39
N GLU A 58 4.24 0.94 -18.58
CA GLU A 58 5.48 0.17 -18.82
C GLU A 58 5.24 -1.06 -19.68
N ARG A 59 3.99 -1.50 -19.80
CA ARG A 59 3.62 -2.76 -20.46
C ARG A 59 2.95 -2.51 -21.80
N ARG A 60 3.05 -3.50 -22.68
CA ARG A 60 2.48 -3.49 -24.04
C ARG A 60 0.95 -3.63 -24.07
N SER A 61 0.33 -4.09 -22.98
CA SER A 61 -1.11 -4.27 -22.90
C SER A 61 -1.73 -3.36 -21.82
N GLN A 62 -2.90 -2.82 -22.13
CA GLN A 62 -3.66 -1.98 -21.20
C GLN A 62 -4.03 -2.74 -19.92
N ALA A 63 -4.45 -4.00 -20.03
CA ALA A 63 -4.85 -4.81 -18.88
C ALA A 63 -3.69 -5.01 -17.89
N GLU A 64 -2.47 -5.20 -18.40
CA GLU A 64 -1.28 -5.35 -17.55
C GLU A 64 -0.89 -4.02 -16.90
N ASN A 65 -0.96 -2.91 -17.66
CA ASN A 65 -0.77 -1.58 -17.07
C ASN A 65 -1.83 -1.28 -16.00
N ARG A 66 -3.10 -1.67 -16.19
CA ARG A 66 -4.14 -1.52 -15.16
C ARG A 66 -3.78 -2.27 -13.87
N ARG A 67 -3.27 -3.50 -13.96
CA ARG A 67 -2.82 -4.28 -12.79
C ARG A 67 -1.66 -3.61 -12.06
N VAL A 68 -0.67 -3.13 -12.80
CA VAL A 68 0.48 -2.41 -12.23
C VAL A 68 0.04 -1.10 -11.59
N ALA A 69 -0.85 -0.33 -12.24
CA ALA A 69 -1.40 0.90 -11.70
C ALA A 69 -2.18 0.62 -10.40
N LEU A 70 -2.96 -0.45 -10.35
CA LEU A 70 -3.70 -0.86 -9.16
C LEU A 70 -2.76 -1.24 -8.00
N LEU A 71 -1.70 -2.00 -8.27
CA LEU A 71 -0.70 -2.38 -7.26
C LEU A 71 -0.03 -1.14 -6.67
N ARG A 72 0.39 -0.20 -7.52
CA ARG A 72 0.96 1.10 -7.11
C ARG A 72 -0.03 1.93 -6.32
N LEU A 73 -1.29 1.97 -6.76
CA LEU A 73 -2.35 2.70 -6.06
C LEU A 73 -2.57 2.15 -4.65
N ARG A 74 -2.64 0.82 -4.51
CA ARG A 74 -2.77 0.17 -3.20
C ARG A 74 -1.61 0.49 -2.28
N LEU A 75 -0.38 0.49 -2.78
CA LEU A 75 0.79 0.83 -1.99
C LEU A 75 0.74 2.29 -1.52
N LYS A 76 0.36 3.23 -2.39
CA LYS A 76 0.18 4.63 -2.00
C LYS A 76 -0.94 4.80 -0.98
N LEU A 77 -2.09 4.16 -1.19
CA LEU A 77 -3.19 4.14 -0.22
C LEU A 77 -2.71 3.60 1.13
N ALA A 78 -1.91 2.53 1.14
CA ALA A 78 -1.34 1.97 2.36
C ALA A 78 -0.36 2.91 3.07
N ILE A 79 0.29 3.82 2.35
CA ILE A 79 1.26 4.78 2.90
C ILE A 79 0.57 6.06 3.38
N GLU A 80 -0.42 6.56 2.64
CA GLU A 80 -1.00 7.89 2.87
C GLU A 80 -2.33 7.84 3.64
N CYS A 81 -3.11 6.77 3.49
CA CYS A 81 -4.34 6.61 4.25
C CYS A 81 -4.05 5.92 5.58
N ARG A 82 -4.66 6.45 6.64
CA ARG A 82 -4.66 5.82 7.96
C ARG A 82 -6.08 5.61 8.41
N VAL A 83 -6.35 4.43 8.96
CA VAL A 83 -7.62 4.14 9.62
C VAL A 83 -7.36 3.67 11.03
N VAL A 84 -8.31 3.95 11.92
CA VAL A 84 -8.27 3.38 13.27
C VAL A 84 -8.60 1.90 13.14
N ARG A 85 -7.57 1.06 13.29
CA ARG A 85 -7.75 -0.40 13.38
C ARG A 85 -8.04 -0.83 14.82
N GLY A 86 -8.51 -2.06 14.96
CA GLY A 86 -8.77 -2.67 16.26
C GLY A 86 -7.49 -2.89 17.08
N THR A 87 -7.63 -3.58 18.20
CA THR A 87 -6.53 -3.88 19.13
C THR A 87 -5.73 -5.13 18.76
N VAL A 88 -6.06 -5.77 17.65
CA VAL A 88 -5.44 -7.02 17.18
C VAL A 88 -5.25 -6.97 15.66
N GLY A 89 -4.27 -7.74 15.16
CA GLY A 89 -4.09 -7.93 13.73
C GLY A 89 -5.31 -8.56 13.06
N SER A 90 -5.56 -8.21 11.81
CA SER A 90 -6.62 -8.71 10.96
C SER A 90 -6.46 -10.22 10.70
N PRO A 91 -7.55 -10.93 10.29
CA PRO A 91 -7.45 -12.33 9.91
C PRO A 91 -6.42 -12.57 8.78
N ARG A 92 -6.26 -11.61 7.86
CA ARG A 92 -5.26 -11.69 6.78
C ARG A 92 -3.84 -11.59 7.33
N TRP A 93 -3.60 -10.67 8.26
CA TRP A 93 -2.32 -10.56 8.95
C TRP A 93 -1.98 -11.85 9.70
N GLN A 94 -2.91 -12.33 10.53
CA GLN A 94 -2.74 -13.56 11.30
C GLN A 94 -2.47 -14.78 10.40
N GLY A 95 -3.16 -14.87 9.25
CA GLY A 95 -2.91 -15.93 8.26
C GLY A 95 -1.49 -15.94 7.67
N ARG A 96 -0.80 -14.78 7.69
CA ARG A 96 0.59 -14.64 7.21
C ARG A 96 1.63 -14.80 8.31
N VAL A 97 1.25 -14.62 9.58
CA VAL A 97 2.13 -14.83 10.73
C VAL A 97 2.11 -16.31 11.09
N LYS A 98 3.18 -17.03 10.73
CA LYS A 98 3.35 -18.43 11.14
C LYS A 98 4.39 -18.51 12.25
N GLN A 99 4.00 -19.01 13.42
CA GLN A 99 4.89 -19.13 14.59
C GLN A 99 5.61 -17.80 14.94
N GLY A 100 4.91 -16.67 14.86
CA GLY A 100 5.48 -15.35 15.13
C GLY A 100 6.45 -14.85 14.04
N ARG A 101 6.43 -15.45 12.84
CA ARG A 101 7.21 -15.02 11.69
C ARG A 101 6.31 -14.57 10.54
N LEU A 102 6.44 -13.29 10.20
CA LEU A 102 5.80 -12.74 9.01
C LEU A 102 6.62 -13.06 7.75
N VAL A 103 6.00 -13.75 6.78
CA VAL A 103 6.61 -14.08 5.50
C VAL A 103 5.76 -13.57 4.35
N ILE A 104 6.29 -12.59 3.62
CA ILE A 104 5.66 -12.03 2.41
C ILE A 104 6.70 -11.45 1.44
N SER A 105 6.44 -11.55 0.13
CA SER A 105 7.20 -10.84 -0.90
C SER A 105 6.58 -9.47 -1.18
N SER A 106 7.39 -8.48 -1.57
CA SER A 106 6.93 -7.16 -2.03
C SER A 106 6.02 -7.24 -3.25
N ASP A 107 6.21 -8.26 -4.09
CA ASP A 107 5.41 -8.46 -5.31
C ASP A 107 4.00 -9.01 -5.05
N HIS A 108 3.72 -9.41 -3.80
CA HIS A 108 2.44 -9.99 -3.45
C HIS A 108 1.37 -8.90 -3.30
N HIS A 109 0.16 -9.11 -3.82
CA HIS A 109 -0.93 -8.14 -3.71
C HIS A 109 -1.29 -7.79 -2.25
N GLU A 110 -1.17 -8.77 -1.34
CA GLU A 110 -1.35 -8.56 0.11
C GLU A 110 -0.21 -7.77 0.78
N TYR A 111 0.92 -7.50 0.12
CA TYR A 111 2.00 -6.70 0.71
C TYR A 111 1.51 -5.32 1.12
N ALA A 112 0.79 -4.63 0.23
CA ALA A 112 0.21 -3.33 0.51
C ALA A 112 -0.79 -3.38 1.68
N LEU A 113 -1.56 -4.48 1.81
CA LEU A 113 -2.49 -4.67 2.93
C LEU A 113 -1.75 -4.71 4.26
N LEU A 114 -0.71 -5.55 4.35
CA LEU A 114 0.07 -5.70 5.58
C LEU A 114 0.82 -4.42 5.92
N VAL A 115 1.35 -3.73 4.93
CA VAL A 115 2.00 -2.43 5.13
C VAL A 115 1.01 -1.41 5.71
N ALA A 116 -0.19 -1.30 5.14
CA ALA A 116 -1.24 -0.40 5.64
C ALA A 116 -1.57 -0.72 7.10
N GLU A 117 -1.81 -2.00 7.39
CA GLU A 117 -2.15 -2.47 8.73
C GLU A 117 -1.03 -2.18 9.74
N ALA A 118 0.22 -2.47 9.40
CA ALA A 118 1.36 -2.17 10.25
C ALA A 118 1.47 -0.67 10.55
N PHE A 119 1.27 0.17 9.54
CA PHE A 119 1.26 1.63 9.71
C PHE A 119 0.10 2.14 10.57
N ASP A 120 -1.10 1.57 10.42
CA ASP A 120 -2.27 1.93 11.22
C ASP A 120 -2.05 1.61 12.71
N HIS A 121 -1.48 0.45 13.00
CA HIS A 121 -1.11 0.08 14.37
C HIS A 121 0.01 0.96 14.91
N LEU A 122 1.04 1.28 14.10
CA LEU A 122 2.08 2.23 14.50
C LEU A 122 1.51 3.62 14.80
N ALA A 123 0.56 4.11 14.00
CA ALA A 123 -0.09 5.40 14.23
C ALA A 123 -0.84 5.40 15.57
N THR A 124 -1.59 4.33 15.85
CA THR A 124 -2.29 4.12 17.14
C THR A 124 -1.30 4.07 18.32
N CYS A 125 -0.14 3.45 18.13
CA CYS A 125 0.91 3.31 19.14
C CYS A 125 1.89 4.50 19.17
N LYS A 126 1.58 5.63 18.52
CA LYS A 126 2.45 6.83 18.43
C LYS A 126 3.87 6.54 17.92
N GLY A 127 4.04 5.52 17.08
CA GLY A 127 5.33 5.11 16.51
C GLY A 127 6.14 4.14 17.39
N ASP A 128 5.59 3.67 18.52
CA ASP A 128 6.22 2.62 19.33
C ASP A 128 6.11 1.26 18.63
N MET A 129 7.25 0.79 18.11
CA MET A 129 7.36 -0.48 17.40
C MET A 129 7.20 -1.69 18.31
N ARG A 130 7.49 -1.56 19.61
CA ARG A 130 7.35 -2.68 20.56
C ARG A 130 5.87 -2.96 20.78
N ILE A 131 5.09 -1.92 21.08
CA ILE A 131 3.64 -2.04 21.26
C ILE A 131 2.97 -2.49 19.96
N ALA A 132 3.36 -1.91 18.82
CA ALA A 132 2.84 -2.35 17.52
C ALA A 132 3.18 -3.82 17.22
N GLY A 133 4.39 -4.27 17.56
CA GLY A 133 4.81 -5.66 17.42
C GLY A 133 4.01 -6.63 18.30
N GLU A 134 3.73 -6.25 19.55
CA GLU A 134 2.90 -7.04 20.48
C GLU A 134 1.47 -7.22 19.93
N VAL A 135 0.86 -6.14 19.44
CA VAL A 135 -0.49 -6.17 18.84
C VAL A 135 -0.54 -7.06 17.59
N LEU A 136 0.51 -6.99 16.78
CA LEU A 136 0.63 -7.73 15.53
C LEU A 136 1.23 -9.14 15.72
N GLN A 137 1.58 -9.53 16.95
CA GLN A 137 2.25 -10.79 17.27
C GLN A 137 3.51 -11.05 16.42
N VAL A 138 4.28 -10.00 16.15
CA VAL A 138 5.56 -10.05 15.41
C VAL A 138 6.64 -9.25 16.14
N THR A 139 7.89 -9.57 15.88
CA THR A 139 8.99 -8.78 16.47
C THR A 139 9.16 -7.43 15.76
N PRO A 140 9.64 -6.38 16.44
CA PRO A 140 9.93 -5.08 15.81
C PRO A 140 10.85 -5.20 14.60
N THR A 141 11.82 -6.13 14.64
CA THR A 141 12.72 -6.43 13.52
C THR A 141 11.96 -6.93 12.28
N GLN A 142 10.90 -7.71 12.45
CA GLN A 142 10.08 -8.16 11.33
C GLN A 142 9.29 -7.02 10.69
N LEU A 143 8.81 -6.06 11.49
CA LEU A 143 8.18 -4.84 10.97
C LEU A 143 9.18 -4.01 10.16
N VAL A 144 10.39 -3.81 10.68
CA VAL A 144 11.47 -3.12 9.93
C VAL A 144 11.79 -3.85 8.62
N ASN A 145 11.89 -5.18 8.66
CA ASN A 145 12.13 -5.98 7.45
C ASN A 145 10.97 -5.93 6.45
N LEU A 146 9.73 -5.81 6.92
CA LEU A 146 8.56 -5.60 6.06
C LEU A 146 8.67 -4.27 5.31
N PHE A 147 9.01 -3.20 6.02
CA PHE A 147 9.13 -1.86 5.43
C PHE A 147 10.32 -1.72 4.50
N ARG A 148 11.45 -2.36 4.79
CA ARG A 148 12.66 -2.32 3.95
C ARG A 148 12.52 -3.00 2.58
N LYS A 149 11.49 -3.82 2.39
CA LYS A 149 11.24 -4.48 1.11
C LYS A 149 10.86 -3.49 0.00
N ASP A 150 10.35 -2.31 0.35
CA ASP A 150 9.97 -1.28 -0.60
C ASP A 150 10.52 0.09 -0.15
N SER A 151 11.21 0.78 -1.06
CA SER A 151 11.88 2.05 -0.74
C SER A 151 10.90 3.18 -0.44
N ALA A 152 9.71 3.19 -1.06
CA ALA A 152 8.68 4.19 -0.79
C ALA A 152 8.06 3.97 0.60
N VAL A 153 7.80 2.71 0.95
CA VAL A 153 7.32 2.31 2.29
C VAL A 153 8.35 2.69 3.36
N TRP A 154 9.62 2.35 3.14
CA TRP A 154 10.70 2.69 4.07
C TRP A 154 10.85 4.20 4.26
N THR A 155 10.79 4.96 3.16
CA THR A 155 10.86 6.43 3.20
C THR A 155 9.71 7.00 3.99
N ALA A 156 8.47 6.55 3.73
CA ALA A 156 7.30 7.01 4.47
C ALA A 156 7.39 6.69 5.97
N PHE A 157 7.89 5.51 6.33
CA PHE A 157 8.11 5.13 7.72
C PHE A 157 9.13 6.03 8.41
N GLN A 158 10.26 6.33 7.76
CA GLN A 158 11.24 7.25 8.33
C GLN A 158 10.69 8.67 8.46
N THR A 159 9.94 9.15 7.47
CA THR A 159 9.28 10.47 7.51
C THR A 159 8.31 10.57 8.68
N ASP A 160 7.46 9.55 8.89
CA ASP A 160 6.54 9.51 10.04
C ASP A 160 7.29 9.50 11.37
N ARG A 161 8.38 8.73 11.48
CA ARG A 161 9.23 8.72 12.68
C ARG A 161 9.85 10.09 12.98
N ILE A 162 10.44 10.72 11.97
CA ILE A 162 11.05 12.05 12.12
C ILE A 162 9.98 13.08 12.49
N GLY A 163 8.80 13.02 11.85
CA GLY A 163 7.66 13.89 12.17
C GLY A 163 7.16 13.74 13.62
N ARG A 164 7.36 12.56 14.22
CA ARG A 164 7.07 12.29 15.64
C ARG A 164 8.23 12.61 16.60
N GLY A 165 9.35 13.15 16.09
CA GLY A 165 10.55 13.45 16.87
C GLY A 165 11.38 12.20 17.24
N LEU A 166 11.12 11.06 16.62
CA LEU A 166 11.88 9.83 16.84
C LEU A 166 13.12 9.81 15.94
N ARG A 167 14.20 9.18 16.42
CA ARG A 167 15.41 9.01 15.61
C ARG A 167 15.14 8.10 14.40
N PRO A 168 15.67 8.47 13.21
CA PRO A 168 15.62 7.61 12.05
C PRO A 168 16.38 6.32 12.32
N LEU A 169 15.89 5.23 11.76
CA LEU A 169 16.57 3.93 11.83
C LEU A 169 17.48 3.81 10.61
N LYS A 170 18.72 3.37 10.84
CA LYS A 170 19.67 3.01 9.77
C LYS A 170 19.29 1.65 9.23
#